data_AF-A0AAU6Y4H9-F1
#
_entry.id   AF-A0AAU6Y4H9-F1
#
_cell.length_a   1.000
_cell.length_b   1.000
_cell.length_c   1.000
_cell.angle_alpha   90.00
_cell.angle_beta   90.00
_cell.angle_gamma   90.00
#
_symmetry.space_group_name_H-M   'P 1'
#
loop_
_entity.id
_entity.type
_entity.pdbx_description
1 polymer ?
#
loop_
_entity_poly.entity_id
_entity_poly.type
_entity_poly.pdbx_seq_one_letter_code
_entity_poly.pdbx_strand_id
1 'polypeptide(L)' 'MEIIKASGYDILATCGGKGLCATCHVQVVQVLNLLPLPNPNEMQTLDIL' A
#
# COMPACT_ATOMS: atom_id res chain seq x y z
N MET A 1 0.24 4.09 -4.45
CA MET A 1 -0.64 5.06 -3.75
C MET A 1 -0.74 6.41 -4.45
N GLU A 2 0.35 7.00 -4.96
CA GLU A 2 0.36 8.36 -5.52
C GLU A 2 -0.67 8.54 -6.65
N ILE A 3 -0.68 7.62 -7.62
CA ILE A 3 -1.65 7.65 -8.73
C ILE A 3 -3.08 7.53 -8.20
N ILE A 4 -3.35 6.59 -7.28
CA ILE A 4 -4.69 6.37 -6.70
C ILE A 4 -5.20 7.65 -6.00
N LYS A 5 -4.34 8.31 -5.21
CA LYS A 5 -4.68 9.58 -4.54
C LYS A 5 -4.88 10.72 -5.55
N ALA A 6 -4.00 10.83 -6.55
CA ALA A 6 -4.11 11.84 -7.61
C ALA A 6 -5.34 11.65 -8.49
N SER A 7 -5.79 10.41 -8.67
CA SER A 7 -7.05 10.07 -9.36
C SER A 7 -8.30 10.32 -8.52
N GLY A 8 -8.18 10.85 -7.30
CA GLY A 8 -9.32 11.24 -6.46
C GLY A 8 -10.01 10.11 -5.71
N TYR A 9 -9.40 8.92 -5.66
CA TYR A 9 -9.93 7.84 -4.83
C TYR A 9 -9.73 8.13 -3.34
N ASP A 10 -10.65 7.62 -2.53
CA ASP A 10 -10.58 7.75 -1.08
C ASP A 10 -9.53 6.78 -0.50
N ILE A 11 -8.30 7.28 -0.44
CA ILE A 11 -7.16 6.61 0.19
C ILE A 11 -6.50 7.60 1.16
N LEU A 12 -6.24 7.16 2.39
CA LEU A 12 -5.67 8.02 3.43
C LEU A 12 -4.20 8.35 3.15
N ALA A 13 -3.37 7.33 2.89
CA ALA A 13 -1.97 7.51 2.53
C ALA A 13 -1.15 8.35 3.55
N THR A 14 -1.42 8.17 4.85
CA THR A 14 -0.98 9.07 5.94
C THR A 14 0.53 9.29 6.00
N CYS A 15 1.35 8.27 5.78
CA CYS A 15 2.82 8.39 5.84
C CYS A 15 3.46 8.93 4.55
N GLY A 16 2.69 9.18 3.49
CA GLY A 16 3.20 9.69 2.21
C GLY A 16 4.21 8.78 1.52
N GLY A 17 4.06 7.45 1.63
CA GLY A 17 4.90 6.48 0.91
C GLY A 17 6.20 6.10 1.63
N LYS A 18 6.32 6.38 2.93
CA LYS A 18 7.51 6.08 3.74
C LYS A 18 7.54 4.67 4.35
N GLY A 19 6.47 3.88 4.19
CA GLY A 19 6.37 2.55 4.79
C GLY A 19 6.21 2.55 6.32
N LEU A 20 5.54 3.58 6.86
CA LEU A 20 5.33 3.78 8.32
C LEU A 20 3.86 3.65 8.76
N CYS A 21 2.95 3.36 7.84
CA CYS A 21 1.54 3.12 8.14
C CYS A 21 0.95 2.15 7.09
N ALA A 22 -0.21 1.56 7.38
CA ALA A 22 -0.93 0.69 6.44
C ALA A 22 -2.23 1.32 5.88
N THR A 23 -2.40 2.63 6.01
CA THR A 23 -3.62 3.34 5.54
C THR A 23 -3.70 3.50 4.01
N CYS A 24 -2.79 2.87 3.27
CA CYS A 24 -2.81 2.75 1.81
C CYS A 24 -2.89 1.30 1.33
N HIS A 25 -3.29 0.37 2.20
CA HIS A 25 -3.51 -1.04 1.84
C HIS A 25 -4.50 -1.18 0.67
N VAL A 26 -4.14 -2.00 -0.31
CA VAL A 26 -4.94 -2.31 -1.50
C VAL A 26 -4.77 -3.77 -1.88
N GLN A 27 -5.78 -4.35 -2.51
CA GLN A 27 -5.68 -5.69 -3.10
C GLN A 27 -5.28 -5.59 -4.58
N VAL A 28 -4.18 -6.26 -4.95
CA VAL A 28 -3.78 -6.39 -6.35
C VAL A 28 -4.59 -7.52 -6.99
N VAL A 29 -5.54 -7.15 -7.86
CA VAL A 29 -6.47 -8.10 -8.51
C VAL A 29 -5.91 -8.78 -9.77
N GLN A 30 -4.85 -8.22 -10.36
CA GLN A 30 -4.19 -8.70 -11.56
C GLN A 30 -2.68 -8.53 -11.43
N VAL A 31 -1.89 -9.40 -12.07
CA VAL A 31 -0.43 -9.30 -12.20
C VAL A 31 0.40 -9.26 -10.89
N LEU A 32 -0.14 -9.77 -9.77
CA LEU A 32 0.58 -9.84 -8.49
C LEU A 32 1.93 -10.56 -8.61
N ASN A 33 2.01 -11.60 -9.43
CA ASN A 33 3.21 -12.39 -9.69
C ASN A 33 4.32 -11.65 -10.45
N LEU A 34 4.05 -10.46 -10.99
CA LEU A 34 5.04 -9.61 -11.65
C LEU A 34 5.66 -8.57 -10.70
N LEU A 35 5.12 -8.45 -9.49
CA LEU A 35 5.62 -7.52 -8.50
C LEU A 35 6.73 -8.16 -7.65
N PRO A 36 7.70 -7.37 -7.15
CA PRO A 36 8.61 -7.84 -6.12
C PRO A 36 7.83 -8.34 -4.90
N LEU A 37 8.38 -9.33 -4.21
CA LEU A 37 7.82 -9.76 -2.94
C LEU A 37 7.84 -8.59 -1.94
N PRO A 38 6.76 -8.40 -1.16
CA PRO A 38 6.74 -7.40 -0.10
C PRO A 38 7.84 -7.72 0.92
N ASN A 39 8.45 -6.68 1.46
CA ASN A 39 9.46 -6.87 2.50
C ASN A 39 8.78 -7.17 3.86
N PRO A 40 9.49 -7.78 4.83
CA PRO A 40 8.90 -8.12 6.12
C PRO A 40 8.32 -6.92 6.88
N ASN A 41 8.95 -5.75 6.81
CA ASN A 41 8.47 -4.55 7.50
C ASN A 41 7.14 -4.06 6.92
N GLU A 42 6.97 -4.13 5.60
CA GLU A 42 5.72 -3.83 4.91
C GLU A 42 4.61 -4.78 5.36
N MET A 43 4.90 -6.08 5.42
CA MET A 43 3.94 -7.09 5.89
C MET A 43 3.53 -6.87 7.35
N GLN A 44 4.49 -6.60 8.24
CA GLN A 44 4.20 -6.31 9.66
C GLN A 44 3.33 -5.07 9.84
N THR A 45 3.42 -4.10 8.93
CA THR A 45 2.57 -2.90 9.00
C THR A 45 1.11 -3.24 8.66
N LEU A 46 0.83 -4.30 7.89
CA LEU A 46 -0.53 -4.74 7.59
C LEU A 46 -1.18 -5.48 8.78
N ASP A 47 -0.39 -6.14 9.63
CA ASP A 47 -0.89 -6.90 10.78
C ASP A 47 -1.46 -6.03 11.91
N ILE A 48 -1.27 -4.70 11.83
CA ILE A 48 -1.75 -3.73 12.83
C ILE A 48 -3.02 -2.97 12.39
N LEU A 49 -3.63 -3.37 11.26
CA LEU A 49 -4.95 -2.91 10.81
C LEU A 49 -6.08 -3.66 11.50
#